data_AF-A0A958FKT2-F1
#
_entry.id   AF-A0A958FKT2-F1
#
_cell.length_a   1.000
_cell.length_b   1.000
_cell.length_c   1.000
_cell.angle_alpha   90.00
_cell.angle_beta   90.00
_cell.angle_gamma   90.00
#
_symmetry.space_group_name_H-M   'P 1'
#
loop_
_entity.id
_entity.type
_entity.pdbx_description
1 polymer ?
#
loop_
_entity_poly.entity_id
_entity_poly.type
_entity_poly.pdbx_seq_one_letter_code
_entity_poly.pdbx_strand_id
1 'polypeptide(L)' 'MHFCKSKKHVWSSKKDAEKCCNGYERVMVFGDDIPPNAKNVQINSDTGIKFSRIWVKVSD' A
#
# COMPACT_ATOMS: atom_id res chain seq x y z
N MET A 1 -16.44 5.36 -3.32
CA MET A 1 -15.56 5.24 -2.12
C MET A 1 -16.07 4.07 -1.28
N HIS A 2 -15.17 3.24 -0.74
CA HIS A 2 -15.49 1.99 -0.05
C HIS A 2 -14.73 1.91 1.27
N PHE A 3 -15.45 1.61 2.36
CA PHE A 3 -14.83 1.38 3.66
C PHE A 3 -14.19 -0.01 3.73
N CYS A 4 -13.03 -0.11 4.36
CA CYS A 4 -12.41 -1.41 4.64
C CYS A 4 -13.18 -2.21 5.70
N LYS A 5 -12.79 -3.48 5.92
CA LYS A 5 -13.44 -4.38 6.90
C LYS A 5 -13.49 -3.79 8.32
N SER A 6 -12.44 -3.08 8.74
CA SER A 6 -12.39 -2.42 10.05
C SER A 6 -13.12 -1.07 10.10
N LYS A 7 -13.64 -0.58 8.96
CA LYS A 7 -14.25 0.74 8.77
C LYS A 7 -13.36 1.95 9.13
N LYS A 8 -12.06 1.74 9.31
CA LYS A 8 -11.10 2.80 9.65
C LYS A 8 -10.52 3.54 8.42
N HIS A 9 -10.56 2.90 7.24
CA HIS A 9 -9.97 3.45 6.02
C HIS A 9 -11.00 3.51 4.89
N VAL A 10 -10.87 4.55 4.06
CA VAL A 10 -11.70 4.77 2.87
C VAL A 10 -10.84 4.61 1.63
N TRP A 11 -11.30 3.76 0.70
CA TRP A 11 -10.61 3.47 -0.55
C TRP A 11 -11.45 3.88 -1.75
N SER A 12 -10.79 4.23 -2.85
CA SER A 12 -11.45 4.46 -4.14
C SER A 12 -11.87 3.14 -4.80
N SER A 13 -11.10 2.07 -4.60
CA SER A 13 -11.35 0.73 -5.14
C SER A 13 -11.97 -0.21 -4.11
N LYS A 14 -13.03 -0.94 -4.51
CA LYS A 14 -13.65 -1.98 -3.69
C LYS A 14 -12.64 -3.09 -3.34
N LYS A 15 -11.79 -3.49 -4.29
CA LYS A 15 -10.78 -4.54 -4.10
C LYS A 15 -9.75 -4.18 -3.02
N ASP A 16 -9.34 -2.91 -2.96
CA ASP A 16 -8.42 -2.43 -1.93
C ASP A 16 -9.11 -2.37 -0.57
N ALA A 17 -10.39 -1.96 -0.52
CA ALA A 17 -11.18 -1.98 0.71
C ALA A 17 -11.36 -3.39 1.29
N GLU A 18 -11.62 -4.39 0.45
CA GLU A 18 -11.76 -5.79 0.85
C GLU A 18 -10.46 -6.41 1.35
N LYS A 19 -9.32 -5.96 0.79
CA LYS A 19 -7.99 -6.42 1.21
C LYS A 19 -7.53 -5.74 2.50
N CYS A 20 -7.82 -4.46 2.65
CA CYS A 20 -7.39 -3.64 3.79
C CYS A 20 -7.95 -4.14 5.12
N CYS A 21 -7.06 -4.27 6.12
CA CYS A 21 -7.43 -4.73 7.47
C CYS A 21 -8.08 -6.12 7.48
N ASN A 22 -7.78 -6.95 6.47
CA ASN A 22 -8.20 -8.34 6.36
C ASN A 22 -6.97 -9.25 6.22
N GLY A 23 -6.05 -9.13 7.17
CA GLY A 23 -4.74 -9.81 7.14
C GLY A 23 -3.71 -9.14 6.21
N TYR A 24 -4.03 -7.97 5.66
CA TYR A 24 -3.09 -7.15 4.89
C TYR A 24 -3.08 -5.71 5.36
N GLU A 25 -1.88 -5.13 5.32
CA GLU A 25 -1.61 -3.73 5.58
C GLU A 25 -0.97 -3.07 4.34
N ARG A 26 -1.23 -1.77 4.16
CA ARG A 26 -0.59 -0.99 3.10
C ARG A 26 0.55 -0.19 3.70
N VAL A 27 1.78 -0.63 3.42
CA VAL A 27 3.01 -0.01 3.93
C VAL A 27 3.72 0.76 2.84
N MET A 28 4.48 1.78 3.24
CA MET A 28 5.38 2.50 2.36
C MET A 28 6.76 1.84 2.42
N VAL A 29 7.31 1.49 1.26
CA VAL A 29 8.65 0.92 1.09
C VAL A 29 9.49 1.85 0.23
N PHE A 30 10.81 1.80 0.41
CA PHE A 30 11.77 2.73 -0.20
C PHE A 30 12.88 1.97 -0.92
N GLY A 31 13.45 2.57 -1.97
CA GLY A 31 14.65 2.04 -2.63
C GLY A 31 14.53 0.57 -3.02
N ASP A 32 15.44 -0.26 -2.49
CA ASP A 32 15.56 -1.69 -2.79
C ASP A 32 14.46 -2.57 -2.15
N ASP A 33 13.75 -2.06 -1.13
CA ASP A 33 12.59 -2.76 -0.55
C ASP A 33 11.36 -2.72 -1.45
N ILE A 34 11.41 -1.96 -2.56
CA ILE A 34 10.35 -1.91 -3.55
C ILE A 34 10.42 -3.19 -4.39
N PRO A 35 9.42 -4.08 -4.30
CA PRO A 35 9.45 -5.32 -5.07
C PRO A 35 9.38 -5.01 -6.57
N PRO A 36 9.99 -5.83 -7.43
CA PRO A 36 10.11 -5.56 -8.87
C PRO A 36 8.76 -5.49 -9.59
N ASN A 37 7.70 -6.04 -9.00
CA ASN A 37 6.33 -6.00 -9.50
C ASN A 37 5.48 -4.88 -8.88
N ALA A 38 6.07 -3.98 -8.09
CA ALA A 38 5.36 -2.86 -7.48
C ALA A 38 4.80 -1.93 -8.55
N LYS A 39 3.53 -1.56 -8.39
CA LYS A 39 2.85 -0.57 -9.25
C LYS A 39 2.83 0.77 -8.52
N ASN A 40 2.92 1.87 -9.27
CA ASN A 40 2.96 3.24 -8.72
C ASN A 40 4.20 3.54 -7.87
N VAL A 41 5.39 3.25 -8.40
CA VAL A 41 6.65 3.74 -7.82
C VAL A 41 6.72 5.25 -8.05
N GLN A 42 6.94 5.99 -6.99
CA GLN A 42 7.10 7.44 -7.00
C GLN A 42 8.54 7.78 -6.65
N ILE A 43 9.03 8.91 -7.17
CA ILE A 43 10.34 9.45 -6.84
C ILE A 43 10.11 10.76 -6.12
N ASN A 44 10.68 10.90 -4.93
CA ASN A 44 10.65 12.16 -4.20
C ASN A 44 11.58 13.15 -4.91
N SER A 45 11.03 14.26 -5.42
CA SER A 45 11.77 15.23 -6.22
C SER A 45 12.89 15.95 -5.46
N ASP A 46 12.75 16.13 -4.14
CA ASP A 46 13.74 16.83 -3.31
C ASP A 46 14.94 15.93 -2.94
N THR A 47 14.70 14.63 -2.76
CA THR A 47 15.71 13.70 -2.24
C THR A 47 16.17 12.68 -3.27
N GLY A 48 15.48 12.54 -4.41
CA GLY A 48 15.69 11.50 -5.40
C GLY A 48 15.29 10.09 -4.95
N ILE A 49 14.76 9.94 -3.72
CA ILE A 49 14.45 8.63 -3.14
C ILE A 49 13.20 8.06 -3.80
N LYS A 50 13.31 6.81 -4.29
CA LYS A 50 12.18 6.05 -4.79
C LYS A 50 11.38 5.48 -3.62
N PHE A 51 10.06 5.55 -3.69
CA PHE A 51 9.17 4.93 -2.72
C PHE A 51 7.92 4.39 -3.40
N SER A 52 7.30 3.38 -2.80
CA SER A 52 6.02 2.83 -3.26
C SER A 52 5.17 2.37 -2.09
N ARG A 53 3.85 2.30 -2.30
CA ARG A 53 2.92 1.75 -1.30
C ARG A 53 2.47 0.36 -1.73
N ILE A 54 2.93 -0.66 -1.03
CA ILE A 54 2.63 -2.07 -1.32
C ILE A 54 1.69 -2.67 -0.27
N TRP A 55 1.01 -3.75 -0.65
CA TRP A 55 0.23 -4.56 0.27
C TRP A 55 1.10 -5.66 0.84
N VAL A 56 1.33 -5.64 2.16
CA VAL A 56 2.03 -6.70 2.88
C VAL A 56 1.02 -7.53 3.66
N LYS A 57 1.25 -8.85 3.72
CA LYS A 57 0.45 -9.73 4.57
C LYS A 57 0.97 -9.58 5.99
N VAL A 58 0.08 -9.28 6.92
CA VAL A 58 0.42 -9.24 8.35
C VAL A 58 0.20 -10.67 8.85
N SER A 59 1.29 -11.36 9.18
CA SER A 59 1.20 -12.65 9.86
C SER A 59 0.58 -12.42 11.25
N ASP A 60 -0.41 -13.24 11.58
CA ASP A 60 -0.97 -13.35 12.93
C ASP A 60 0.04 -14.04 13.86
#